data_AF-H5SMH1-F1
#
_entry.id   AF-H5SMH1-F1
#
_cell.length_a   1.000
_cell.length_b   1.000
_cell.length_c   1.000
_cell.angle_alpha   90.00
_cell.angle_beta   90.00
_cell.angle_gamma   90.00
#
_symmetry.space_group_name_H-M   'P 1'
#
loop_
_entity.id
_entity.type
_entity.pdbx_description
1 polymer ?
#
loop_
_entity_poly.entity_id
_entity_poly.type
_entity_poly.pdbx_seq_one_letter_code
_entity_poly.pdbx_strand_id
1 'polypeptide(L)'
;MRRYFALLVLIALGSLTLLGSAQEPLQTGTCEQIHTDFGTAIVSESTRDFDSVECATLYAIFKSLPVHIRSAVTLIKRLPRDPEAAGRAYGSTIELYDGLNCDTIPNCRDFMVVVFHEIAHVAHFRVFTPQQTQAYRQLYRRSGSEPGNFIGPLLRGRRYATTNEYEDFAELFAAYTEDSNRVVNFVRERLSKNETILFEKLKILFDVLMAQSQPQFVLVYRSEVWDGAMPDGNFRGVVRRALLPRDAQGLPIIPSEPDWEDF
;
A
#
# COMPACT_ATOMS: atom_id res chain seq x y z
N MET A 1 48.81 -50.51 28.95
CA MET A 1 48.89 -49.03 28.92
C MET A 1 48.04 -48.57 27.74
N ARG A 2 46.80 -48.09 27.96
CA ARG A 2 46.42 -46.66 27.84
C ARG A 2 47.07 -46.05 26.58
N ARG A 3 46.35 -45.66 25.53
CA ARG A 3 45.48 -44.46 25.51
C ARG A 3 44.62 -44.35 24.23
N TYR A 4 43.32 -44.14 24.48
CA TYR A 4 42.33 -43.30 23.78
C TYR A 4 42.18 -43.33 22.25
N PHE A 5 41.13 -44.03 21.80
CA PHE A 5 40.32 -43.63 20.65
C PHE A 5 39.57 -42.33 20.99
N ALA A 6 39.94 -41.22 20.36
CA ALA A 6 39.12 -40.01 20.38
C ALA A 6 38.17 -40.06 19.17
N LEU A 7 36.92 -40.36 19.46
CA LEU A 7 35.78 -40.30 18.55
C LEU A 7 35.45 -38.83 18.29
N LEU A 8 35.77 -38.30 17.11
CA LEU A 8 35.31 -36.99 16.66
C LEU A 8 33.86 -37.13 16.16
N VAL A 9 32.92 -37.03 17.11
CA VAL A 9 31.52 -36.72 16.81
C VAL A 9 31.48 -35.22 16.48
N LEU A 10 31.50 -34.90 15.18
CA LEU A 10 31.19 -33.55 14.71
C LEU A 10 29.71 -33.30 14.92
N ILE A 11 29.42 -32.66 16.05
CA ILE A 11 28.12 -32.11 16.39
C ILE A 11 27.78 -31.05 15.33
N ALA A 12 26.78 -31.38 14.51
CA ALA A 12 26.00 -30.41 13.78
C ALA A 12 25.36 -29.44 14.77
N LEU A 13 25.88 -28.22 14.87
CA LEU A 13 25.25 -27.05 15.51
C LEU A 13 26.14 -25.84 15.18
N GLY A 14 25.80 -25.09 14.14
CA GLY A 14 26.58 -23.88 13.83
C GLY A 14 26.41 -23.25 12.46
N SER A 15 25.24 -23.36 11.83
CA SER A 15 24.91 -22.54 10.66
C SER A 15 23.41 -22.48 10.37
N LEU A 16 22.61 -22.39 11.44
CA LEU A 16 21.40 -21.57 11.39
C LEU A 16 21.81 -20.19 11.90
N THR A 17 22.54 -19.45 11.07
CA THR A 17 22.55 -17.99 11.19
C THR A 17 21.11 -17.56 11.06
N LEU A 18 20.55 -17.14 12.19
CA LEU A 18 19.44 -16.22 12.29
C LEU A 18 19.38 -15.34 11.05
N LEU A 19 18.41 -15.60 10.17
CA LEU A 19 17.76 -14.56 9.39
C LEU A 19 16.99 -13.71 10.40
N GLY A 20 17.73 -12.99 11.27
CA GLY A 20 17.19 -11.81 11.89
C GLY A 20 16.98 -10.82 10.77
N SER A 21 15.79 -10.23 10.70
CA SER A 21 15.47 -9.19 9.72
C SER A 21 16.63 -8.21 9.68
N ALA A 22 17.29 -8.14 8.53
CA ALA A 22 18.16 -7.02 8.27
C ALA A 22 17.20 -5.84 8.13
N GLN A 23 16.93 -5.15 9.24
CA GLN A 23 16.37 -3.81 9.19
C GLN A 23 17.41 -2.96 8.47
N GLU A 24 17.30 -2.89 7.14
CA GLU A 24 18.02 -1.88 6.38
C GLU A 24 17.66 -0.53 6.99
N PRO A 25 18.63 0.38 7.19
CA PRO A 25 18.32 1.70 7.69
C PRO A 25 17.26 2.33 6.79
N LEU A 26 16.16 2.80 7.39
CA LEU A 26 15.05 3.50 6.72
C LEU A 26 15.61 4.57 5.78
N GLN A 27 15.64 4.24 4.48
CA GLN A 27 16.30 5.05 3.47
C GLN A 27 15.48 6.31 3.23
N THR A 28 16.05 7.47 3.48
CA THR A 28 15.42 8.76 3.16
C THR A 28 15.52 9.03 1.68
N GLY A 29 14.43 8.80 0.95
CA GLY A 29 14.35 9.14 -0.46
C GLY A 29 14.14 10.62 -0.72
N THR A 30 14.76 11.13 -1.78
CA THR A 30 14.55 12.47 -2.34
C THR A 30 13.68 12.39 -3.59
N CYS A 31 13.13 13.52 -4.03
CA CYS A 31 12.37 13.56 -5.29
C CYS A 31 13.23 13.21 -6.52
N GLU A 32 14.54 13.48 -6.48
CA GLU A 32 15.48 13.03 -7.52
C GLU A 32 15.68 11.51 -7.52
N GLN A 33 15.72 10.89 -6.33
CA GLN A 33 15.79 9.43 -6.21
C GLN A 33 14.50 8.74 -6.68
N ILE A 34 13.33 9.37 -6.51
CA ILE A 34 12.08 8.84 -7.06
C ILE A 34 12.18 8.71 -8.59
N HIS A 35 12.70 9.73 -9.27
CA HIS A 35 12.93 9.66 -10.71
C HIS A 35 13.98 8.59 -11.07
N THR A 36 15.09 8.55 -10.35
CA THR A 36 16.21 7.65 -10.64
C THR A 36 15.84 6.17 -10.44
N ASP A 37 15.17 5.85 -9.34
CA ASP A 37 14.90 4.46 -8.95
C ASP A 37 13.61 3.91 -9.58
N PHE A 38 12.64 4.79 -9.88
CA PHE A 38 11.31 4.37 -10.32
C PHE A 38 10.91 4.90 -11.71
N GLY A 39 11.66 5.85 -12.28
CA GLY A 39 11.32 6.48 -13.56
C GLY A 39 10.17 7.48 -13.46
N THR A 40 9.79 7.90 -12.25
CA THR A 40 8.68 8.84 -12.01
C THR A 40 9.21 10.27 -11.92
N ALA A 41 8.84 11.12 -12.87
CA ALA A 41 9.16 12.54 -12.80
C ALA A 41 8.33 13.24 -11.72
N ILE A 42 8.96 14.12 -10.95
CA ILE A 42 8.29 15.00 -9.97
C ILE A 42 8.45 16.43 -10.45
N VAL A 43 7.33 17.14 -10.63
CA VAL A 43 7.33 18.55 -11.06
C VAL A 43 6.41 19.39 -10.19
N SER A 44 6.71 20.67 -10.06
CA SER A 44 5.81 21.65 -9.45
C SER A 44 5.39 22.70 -10.47
N GLU A 45 4.08 22.91 -10.56
CA GLU A 45 3.45 24.04 -11.25
C GLU A 45 2.74 24.97 -10.22
N SER A 46 3.03 24.77 -8.93
CA SER A 46 2.55 25.56 -7.80
C SER A 46 3.58 26.63 -7.38
N THR A 47 3.21 27.48 -6.44
CA THR A 47 4.11 28.40 -5.72
C THR A 47 5.04 27.71 -4.73
N ARG A 48 4.82 26.42 -4.43
CA ARG A 48 5.72 25.61 -3.58
C ARG A 48 6.12 24.31 -4.27
N ASP A 49 7.30 23.82 -3.93
CA ASP A 49 7.76 22.48 -4.31
C ASP A 49 7.32 21.42 -3.30
N PHE A 50 7.60 20.16 -3.62
CA PHE A 50 7.56 19.09 -2.63
C PHE A 50 8.68 19.28 -1.61
N ASP A 51 8.35 19.24 -0.32
CA ASP A 51 9.37 19.28 0.72
C ASP A 51 10.06 17.91 0.90
N SER A 52 11.12 17.88 1.70
CA SER A 52 11.90 16.65 1.94
C SER A 52 11.09 15.55 2.61
N VAL A 53 10.10 15.88 3.45
CA VAL A 53 9.25 14.90 4.13
C VAL A 53 8.25 14.30 3.15
N GLU A 54 7.64 15.12 2.30
CA GLU A 54 6.76 14.68 1.23
C GLU A 54 7.51 13.79 0.24
N CYS A 55 8.72 14.19 -0.20
CA CYS A 55 9.55 13.36 -1.08
C CYS A 55 9.94 12.02 -0.41
N ALA A 56 10.34 12.03 0.85
CA ALA A 56 10.69 10.79 1.56
C ALA A 56 9.48 9.86 1.73
N THR A 57 8.32 10.43 2.03
CA THR A 57 7.06 9.69 2.16
C THR A 57 6.62 9.10 0.81
N LEU A 58 6.71 9.87 -0.28
CA LEU A 58 6.48 9.35 -1.63
C LEU A 58 7.45 8.22 -1.96
N TYR A 59 8.73 8.37 -1.65
CA TYR A 59 9.72 7.34 -1.92
C TYR A 59 9.39 6.03 -1.18
N ALA A 60 9.04 6.09 0.11
CA ALA A 60 8.61 4.95 0.90
C ALA A 60 7.39 4.25 0.27
N ILE A 61 6.38 5.03 -0.14
CA ILE A 61 5.19 4.53 -0.85
C ILE A 61 5.60 3.79 -2.13
N PHE A 62 6.39 4.41 -3.01
CA PHE A 62 6.81 3.78 -4.26
C PHE A 62 7.65 2.53 -4.04
N LYS A 63 8.58 2.55 -3.08
CA LYS A 63 9.44 1.40 -2.76
C LYS A 63 8.62 0.21 -2.24
N SER A 64 7.57 0.47 -1.46
CA SER A 64 6.65 -0.55 -0.92
C SER A 64 5.76 -1.20 -1.99
N LEU A 65 5.54 -0.56 -3.13
CA LEU A 65 4.59 -1.06 -4.13
C LEU A 65 5.24 -2.09 -5.08
N PRO A 66 4.44 -3.05 -5.59
CA PRO A 66 4.86 -3.93 -6.68
C PRO A 66 5.34 -3.14 -7.89
N VAL A 67 6.35 -3.67 -8.60
CA VAL A 67 7.01 -2.99 -9.73
C VAL A 67 5.98 -2.57 -10.78
N HIS A 68 5.06 -3.45 -11.16
CA HIS A 68 4.08 -3.17 -12.22
C HIS A 68 3.06 -2.09 -11.82
N ILE A 69 2.81 -1.87 -10.54
CA ILE A 69 1.95 -0.77 -10.05
C ILE A 69 2.74 0.53 -10.05
N ARG A 70 3.91 0.55 -9.40
CA ARG A 70 4.69 1.79 -9.27
C ARG A 70 5.20 2.31 -10.61
N SER A 71 5.59 1.42 -11.52
CA SER A 71 6.05 1.80 -12.87
C SER A 71 4.92 2.28 -13.79
N ALA A 72 3.65 2.13 -13.39
CA ALA A 72 2.53 2.69 -14.15
C ALA A 72 2.38 4.21 -13.93
N VAL A 73 2.91 4.73 -12.83
CA VAL A 73 2.96 6.16 -12.53
C VAL A 73 4.24 6.73 -13.13
N THR A 74 4.11 7.68 -14.05
CA THR A 74 5.25 8.28 -14.76
C THR A 74 5.51 9.72 -14.35
N LEU A 75 4.50 10.39 -13.77
CA LEU A 75 4.57 11.80 -13.42
C LEU A 75 3.74 12.10 -12.17
N ILE A 76 4.31 12.83 -11.22
CA ILE A 76 3.58 13.47 -10.12
C ILE A 76 3.77 14.98 -10.23
N LYS A 77 2.64 15.71 -10.20
CA LYS A 77 2.60 17.16 -10.26
C LYS A 77 2.14 17.74 -8.93
N ARG A 78 2.81 18.77 -8.44
CA ARG A 78 2.23 19.71 -7.45
C ARG A 78 1.52 20.82 -8.20
N LEU A 79 0.24 21.02 -7.92
CA LEU A 79 -0.60 22.05 -8.54
C LEU A 79 -1.16 23.04 -7.50
N PRO A 80 -1.52 24.27 -7.90
CA PRO A 80 -2.23 25.21 -7.03
C PRO A 80 -3.48 24.60 -6.40
N ARG A 81 -3.86 25.04 -5.20
CA ARG A 81 -5.00 24.50 -4.46
C ARG A 81 -6.28 24.39 -5.30
N ASP A 82 -6.89 23.22 -5.30
CA ASP A 82 -8.23 22.98 -5.81
C ASP A 82 -9.21 22.85 -4.62
N PRO A 83 -10.32 23.61 -4.57
CA PRO A 83 -11.29 23.52 -3.48
C PRO A 83 -12.08 22.21 -3.46
N GLU A 84 -12.11 21.45 -4.57
CA GLU A 84 -12.94 20.25 -4.74
C GLU A 84 -12.15 18.95 -4.54
N ALA A 85 -10.82 18.99 -4.64
CA ALA A 85 -9.98 17.79 -4.63
C ALA A 85 -8.64 18.01 -3.93
N ALA A 86 -8.17 16.98 -3.21
CA ALA A 86 -6.82 16.94 -2.66
C ALA A 86 -5.80 16.33 -3.64
N GLY A 87 -6.27 15.45 -4.53
CA GLY A 87 -5.51 14.90 -5.63
C GLY A 87 -6.43 14.46 -6.78
N ARG A 88 -5.84 14.20 -7.93
CA ARG A 88 -6.49 13.58 -9.10
C ARG A 88 -5.49 12.72 -9.86
N ALA A 89 -5.98 11.72 -10.59
CA ALA A 89 -5.16 10.90 -11.46
C ALA A 89 -5.74 10.83 -12.88
N TYR A 90 -4.85 10.95 -13.87
CA TYR A 90 -5.19 10.86 -15.28
C TYR A 90 -4.17 10.02 -16.03
N GLY A 91 -4.59 8.86 -16.54
CA GLY A 91 -3.70 7.96 -17.25
C GLY A 91 -2.55 7.47 -16.35
N SER A 92 -1.36 8.04 -16.53
CA SER A 92 -0.13 7.71 -15.75
C SER A 92 0.37 8.87 -14.89
N THR A 93 -0.41 9.94 -14.80
CA THR A 93 -0.06 11.15 -14.06
C THR A 93 -0.92 11.26 -12.80
N ILE A 94 -0.29 11.66 -11.70
CA ILE A 94 -0.94 12.05 -10.46
C ILE A 94 -0.75 13.55 -10.26
N GLU A 95 -1.83 14.24 -9.91
CA GLU A 95 -1.85 15.65 -9.51
C GLU A 95 -2.16 15.71 -8.02
N LEU A 96 -1.32 16.41 -7.25
CA LEU A 96 -1.51 16.67 -5.84
C LEU A 96 -1.64 18.19 -5.65
N TYR A 97 -2.75 18.63 -5.07
CA TYR A 97 -3.04 20.06 -4.94
C TYR A 97 -2.48 20.65 -3.64
N ASP A 98 -2.24 21.96 -3.63
CA ASP A 98 -1.84 22.65 -2.41
C ASP A 98 -2.91 22.56 -1.32
N GLY A 99 -2.44 22.45 -0.07
CA GLY A 99 -3.25 22.07 1.08
C GLY A 99 -3.10 20.61 1.48
N LEU A 100 -2.63 19.74 0.57
CA LEU A 100 -2.17 18.39 0.90
C LEU A 100 -0.66 18.41 1.20
N ASN A 101 -0.27 18.23 2.47
CA ASN A 101 1.12 18.32 2.90
C ASN A 101 1.49 17.33 4.01
N CYS A 102 2.77 17.31 4.37
CA CYS A 102 3.31 16.55 5.50
C CYS A 102 3.94 17.49 6.56
N ASP A 103 3.27 18.60 6.92
CA ASP A 103 3.78 19.54 7.93
C ASP A 103 3.46 19.14 9.39
N THR A 104 2.53 18.20 9.55
CA THR A 104 2.11 17.62 10.82
C THR A 104 1.81 16.14 10.64
N ILE A 105 1.79 15.38 11.76
CA ILE A 105 1.46 13.94 11.73
C ILE A 105 0.08 13.68 11.09
N PRO A 106 -1.02 14.37 11.45
CA PRO A 106 -2.31 14.14 10.82
C PRO A 106 -2.30 14.47 9.32
N ASN A 107 -1.67 15.58 8.92
CA ASN A 107 -1.61 15.96 7.51
C ASN A 107 -0.81 14.96 6.70
N CYS A 108 0.30 14.44 7.25
CA CYS A 108 1.09 13.44 6.53
C CYS A 108 0.36 12.09 6.41
N ARG A 109 -0.48 11.71 7.37
CA ARG A 109 -1.38 10.55 7.22
C ARG A 109 -2.36 10.79 6.06
N ASP A 110 -2.94 11.98 5.97
CA ASP A 110 -3.85 12.34 4.88
C ASP A 110 -3.14 12.36 3.53
N PHE A 111 -1.91 12.87 3.48
CA PHE A 111 -1.04 12.82 2.31
C PHE A 111 -0.83 11.38 1.83
N MET A 112 -0.45 10.45 2.73
CA MET A 112 -0.26 9.04 2.36
C MET A 112 -1.53 8.40 1.82
N VAL A 113 -2.67 8.60 2.48
CA VAL A 113 -3.97 8.04 2.06
C VAL A 113 -4.34 8.56 0.67
N VAL A 114 -4.22 9.87 0.42
CA VAL A 114 -4.52 10.45 -0.89
C VAL A 114 -3.55 9.94 -1.96
N VAL A 115 -2.25 9.84 -1.68
CA VAL A 115 -1.29 9.30 -2.66
C VAL A 115 -1.63 7.85 -3.03
N PHE A 116 -1.91 6.97 -2.07
CA PHE A 116 -2.32 5.60 -2.38
C PHE A 116 -3.63 5.55 -3.17
N HIS A 117 -4.58 6.43 -2.86
CA HIS A 117 -5.82 6.58 -3.59
C HIS A 117 -5.56 6.96 -5.06
N GLU A 118 -4.72 7.96 -5.33
CA GLU A 118 -4.41 8.37 -6.72
C GLU A 118 -3.59 7.31 -7.48
N ILE A 119 -2.69 6.61 -6.79
CA ILE A 119 -1.97 5.45 -7.37
C ILE A 119 -2.96 4.36 -7.78
N ALA A 120 -4.01 4.12 -6.98
CA ALA A 120 -5.03 3.14 -7.29
C ALA A 120 -5.83 3.50 -8.54
N HIS A 121 -6.13 4.78 -8.76
CA HIS A 121 -6.71 5.25 -10.02
C HIS A 121 -5.79 4.95 -11.22
N VAL A 122 -4.49 5.26 -11.11
CA VAL A 122 -3.50 4.92 -12.15
C VAL A 122 -3.47 3.40 -12.38
N ALA A 123 -3.45 2.59 -11.33
CA ALA A 123 -3.49 1.14 -11.44
C ALA A 123 -4.77 0.66 -12.15
N HIS A 124 -5.92 1.25 -11.84
CA HIS A 124 -7.17 0.92 -12.51
C HIS A 124 -7.14 1.26 -14.01
N PHE A 125 -6.47 2.33 -14.41
CA PHE A 125 -6.37 2.73 -15.83
C PHE A 125 -5.28 1.99 -16.61
N ARG A 126 -4.19 1.57 -15.95
CA ARG A 126 -2.97 1.10 -16.62
C ARG A 126 -2.59 -0.34 -16.32
N VAL A 127 -3.01 -0.87 -15.18
CA VAL A 127 -2.61 -2.19 -14.69
C VAL A 127 -3.75 -3.21 -14.82
N PHE A 128 -5.00 -2.77 -14.66
CA PHE A 128 -6.13 -3.68 -14.79
C PHE A 128 -6.19 -4.30 -16.18
N THR A 129 -6.39 -5.62 -16.20
CA THR A 129 -6.81 -6.31 -17.41
C THR A 129 -8.26 -5.95 -17.76
N PRO A 130 -8.67 -6.04 -19.04
CA PRO A 130 -10.06 -5.82 -19.43
C PRO A 130 -11.07 -6.67 -18.62
N GLN A 131 -10.68 -7.90 -18.28
CA GLN A 131 -11.48 -8.82 -17.48
C GLN A 131 -11.64 -8.30 -16.04
N GLN A 132 -10.56 -7.83 -15.40
CA GLN A 132 -10.63 -7.22 -14.08
C GLN A 132 -11.49 -5.95 -14.07
N THR A 133 -11.34 -5.08 -15.07
CA THR A 133 -12.19 -3.87 -15.20
C THR A 133 -13.67 -4.23 -15.31
N GLN A 134 -14.00 -5.22 -16.14
CA GLN A 134 -15.39 -5.66 -16.30
C GLN A 134 -15.93 -6.31 -15.02
N ALA A 135 -15.14 -7.18 -14.37
CA ALA A 135 -15.53 -7.86 -13.14
C ALA A 135 -15.75 -6.86 -12.00
N TYR A 136 -14.83 -5.91 -11.81
CA TYR A 136 -14.94 -4.88 -10.78
C TYR A 136 -16.17 -3.98 -11.01
N ARG A 137 -16.39 -3.53 -12.25
CA ARG A 137 -17.60 -2.77 -12.61
C ARG A 137 -18.89 -3.53 -12.32
N GLN A 138 -18.93 -4.84 -12.57
CA GLN A 138 -20.10 -5.66 -12.24
C GLN A 138 -20.32 -5.76 -10.73
N LEU A 139 -19.25 -5.93 -9.94
CA LEU A 139 -19.33 -5.92 -8.48
C LEU A 139 -19.80 -4.56 -7.93
N TYR A 140 -19.29 -3.46 -8.47
CA TYR A 140 -19.75 -2.11 -8.15
C TYR A 140 -21.25 -1.95 -8.43
N ARG A 141 -21.72 -2.32 -9.63
CA ARG A 141 -23.15 -2.27 -9.98
C ARG A 141 -24.02 -3.12 -9.05
N ARG A 142 -23.53 -4.31 -8.68
CA ARG A 142 -24.21 -5.21 -7.73
C ARG A 142 -24.20 -4.67 -6.30
N SER A 143 -23.27 -3.77 -5.96
CA SER A 143 -23.21 -3.14 -4.64
C SER A 143 -24.41 -2.23 -4.38
N GLY A 144 -25.04 -1.70 -5.44
CA GLY A 144 -26.20 -0.82 -5.35
C GLY A 144 -25.90 0.39 -4.46
N SER A 145 -26.83 0.70 -3.56
CA SER A 145 -26.68 1.76 -2.55
C SER A 145 -26.32 1.22 -1.15
N GLU A 146 -26.02 -0.07 -1.03
CA GLU A 146 -25.78 -0.71 0.26
C GLU A 146 -24.41 -0.34 0.83
N PRO A 147 -24.33 0.44 1.93
CA PRO A 147 -23.04 0.95 2.42
C PRO A 147 -22.05 -0.15 2.82
N GLY A 148 -22.56 -1.32 3.24
CA GLY A 148 -21.74 -2.45 3.65
C GLY A 148 -21.03 -3.19 2.50
N ASN A 149 -21.30 -2.82 1.24
CA ASN A 149 -20.59 -3.34 0.07
C ASN A 149 -19.38 -2.46 -0.32
N PHE A 150 -19.11 -1.40 0.45
CA PHE A 150 -18.03 -0.44 0.25
C PHE A 150 -17.14 -0.37 1.47
N ILE A 151 -15.88 0.04 1.29
CA ILE A 151 -14.91 0.17 2.39
C ILE A 151 -15.08 1.46 3.22
N GLY A 152 -15.96 2.38 2.77
CA GLY A 152 -16.17 3.70 3.36
C GLY A 152 -16.33 3.76 4.89
N PRO A 153 -16.93 2.78 5.58
CA PRO A 153 -16.95 2.74 7.05
C PRO A 153 -15.55 2.75 7.70
N LEU A 154 -14.53 2.24 7.02
CA LEU A 154 -13.15 2.21 7.52
C LEU A 154 -12.38 3.51 7.22
N LEU A 155 -12.66 4.15 6.08
CA LEU A 155 -12.08 5.43 5.65
C LEU A 155 -12.96 6.62 6.05
N ARG A 156 -13.09 6.83 7.36
CA ARG A 156 -13.70 8.04 7.95
C ARG A 156 -15.16 8.28 7.52
N GLY A 157 -15.90 7.23 7.16
CA GLY A 157 -17.33 7.30 6.85
C GLY A 157 -17.65 8.00 5.52
N ARG A 158 -16.65 8.16 4.64
CA ARG A 158 -16.83 8.84 3.36
C ARG A 158 -17.72 7.99 2.45
N ARG A 159 -18.75 8.60 1.88
CA ARG A 159 -19.56 8.02 0.80
C ARG A 159 -18.86 8.07 -0.55
N TYR A 160 -17.57 8.44 -0.58
CA TYR A 160 -16.85 8.69 -1.82
C TYR A 160 -16.72 7.43 -2.67
N ALA A 161 -16.52 6.27 -2.03
CA ALA A 161 -16.55 4.95 -2.67
C ALA A 161 -17.87 4.62 -3.40
N THR A 162 -18.97 5.33 -3.12
CA THR A 162 -20.28 5.13 -3.78
C THR A 162 -20.49 5.99 -5.03
N THR A 163 -19.49 6.80 -5.41
CA THR A 163 -19.59 7.74 -6.53
C THR A 163 -19.54 7.02 -7.87
N ASN A 164 -18.54 6.16 -8.08
CA ASN A 164 -18.34 5.35 -9.28
C ASN A 164 -17.40 4.17 -8.98
N GLU A 165 -17.20 3.27 -9.94
CA GLU A 165 -16.34 2.10 -9.74
C GLU A 165 -14.86 2.44 -9.51
N TYR A 166 -14.40 3.60 -9.98
CA TYR A 166 -13.01 4.05 -9.83
C TYR A 166 -12.76 4.46 -8.39
N GLU A 167 -13.64 5.28 -7.80
CA GLU A 167 -13.54 5.69 -6.39
C GLU A 167 -13.72 4.52 -5.43
N ASP A 168 -14.61 3.57 -5.76
CA ASP A 168 -14.76 2.34 -4.98
C ASP A 168 -13.45 1.54 -4.92
N PHE A 169 -12.75 1.39 -6.04
CA PHE A 169 -11.45 0.72 -6.07
C PHE A 169 -10.37 1.53 -5.35
N ALA A 170 -10.31 2.84 -5.59
CA ALA A 170 -9.27 3.69 -5.01
C ALA A 170 -9.38 3.79 -3.48
N GLU A 171 -10.60 3.87 -2.94
CA GLU A 171 -10.85 3.79 -1.51
C GLU A 171 -10.49 2.41 -0.95
N LEU A 172 -10.85 1.31 -1.62
CA LEU A 172 -10.49 -0.04 -1.17
C LEU A 172 -8.96 -0.23 -1.12
N PHE A 173 -8.26 0.23 -2.16
CA PHE A 173 -6.81 0.18 -2.24
C PHE A 173 -6.17 0.98 -1.11
N ALA A 174 -6.57 2.26 -0.94
CA ALA A 174 -6.02 3.15 0.08
C ALA A 174 -6.26 2.61 1.50
N ALA A 175 -7.47 2.10 1.79
CA ALA A 175 -7.79 1.47 3.07
C ALA A 175 -6.92 0.24 3.34
N TYR A 176 -6.71 -0.58 2.31
CA TYR A 176 -5.93 -1.81 2.42
C TYR A 176 -4.44 -1.51 2.64
N THR A 177 -3.91 -0.48 1.99
CA THR A 177 -2.53 -0.01 2.21
C THR A 177 -2.33 0.72 3.54
N GLU A 178 -3.37 1.35 4.08
CA GLU A 178 -3.36 1.96 5.41
C GLU A 178 -3.27 0.88 6.51
N ASP A 179 -4.21 -0.06 6.51
CA ASP A 179 -4.25 -1.17 7.47
C ASP A 179 -4.95 -2.39 6.87
N SER A 180 -4.16 -3.31 6.30
CA SER A 180 -4.68 -4.55 5.71
C SER A 180 -5.40 -5.43 6.71
N ASN A 181 -4.95 -5.46 7.97
CA ASN A 181 -5.58 -6.29 9.00
C ASN A 181 -6.99 -5.80 9.33
N ARG A 182 -7.17 -4.49 9.45
CA ARG A 182 -8.49 -3.87 9.65
C ARG A 182 -9.45 -4.19 8.51
N VAL A 183 -8.99 -4.07 7.25
CA VAL A 183 -9.81 -4.41 6.07
C VAL A 183 -10.17 -5.90 6.05
N VAL A 184 -9.22 -6.78 6.29
CA VAL A 184 -9.44 -8.24 6.27
C VAL A 184 -10.42 -8.66 7.36
N ASN A 185 -10.30 -8.12 8.57
CA ASN A 185 -11.23 -8.40 9.65
C ASN A 185 -12.64 -7.89 9.35
N PHE A 186 -12.77 -6.70 8.76
CA PHE A 186 -14.04 -6.18 8.30
C PHE A 186 -14.68 -7.09 7.24
N VAL A 187 -13.91 -7.56 6.26
CA VAL A 187 -14.40 -8.50 5.24
C VAL A 187 -14.79 -9.84 5.85
N ARG A 188 -14.03 -10.39 6.80
CA ARG A 188 -14.40 -11.63 7.53
C ARG A 188 -15.73 -11.49 8.27
N GLU A 189 -15.96 -10.34 8.91
CA GLU A 189 -17.23 -10.06 9.59
C GLU A 189 -18.40 -10.09 8.59
N ARG A 190 -18.25 -9.45 7.43
CA ARG A 190 -19.28 -9.44 6.36
C ARG A 190 -19.51 -10.83 5.78
N LEU A 191 -18.45 -11.60 5.55
CA LEU A 191 -18.55 -12.99 5.08
C LEU A 191 -19.33 -13.88 6.06
N SER A 192 -19.17 -13.69 7.37
CA SER A 192 -19.96 -14.42 8.38
C SER A 192 -21.47 -14.14 8.31
N LYS A 193 -21.85 -13.04 7.64
CA LYS A 193 -23.24 -12.62 7.38
C LYS A 193 -23.70 -12.97 5.96
N ASN A 194 -22.93 -13.78 5.23
CA ASN A 194 -23.13 -14.12 3.80
C ASN A 194 -23.05 -12.93 2.83
N GLU A 195 -22.37 -11.85 3.20
CA GLU A 195 -22.19 -10.66 2.38
C GLU A 195 -20.84 -10.74 1.64
N THR A 196 -20.89 -11.13 0.35
CA THR A 196 -19.69 -11.57 -0.38
C THR A 196 -19.09 -10.52 -1.32
N ILE A 197 -19.80 -9.42 -1.61
CA ILE A 197 -19.37 -8.46 -2.65
C ILE A 197 -18.01 -7.84 -2.32
N LEU A 198 -17.80 -7.40 -1.08
CA LEU A 198 -16.54 -6.78 -0.69
C LEU A 198 -15.37 -7.77 -0.72
N PHE A 199 -15.63 -9.04 -0.40
CA PHE A 199 -14.65 -10.11 -0.51
C PHE A 199 -14.23 -10.34 -1.98
N GLU A 200 -15.18 -10.36 -2.91
CA GLU A 200 -14.87 -10.51 -4.33
C GLU A 200 -14.12 -9.28 -4.89
N LYS A 201 -14.42 -8.06 -4.43
CA LYS A 201 -13.62 -6.87 -4.75
C LYS A 201 -12.18 -7.01 -4.23
N LEU A 202 -12.03 -7.52 -3.00
CA LEU A 202 -10.73 -7.73 -2.37
C LEU A 202 -9.87 -8.77 -3.12
N LYS A 203 -10.47 -9.82 -3.66
CA LYS A 203 -9.78 -10.77 -4.55
C LYS A 203 -9.18 -10.08 -5.78
N ILE A 204 -9.93 -9.18 -6.42
CA ILE A 204 -9.41 -8.41 -7.57
C ILE A 204 -8.24 -7.53 -7.12
N LEU A 205 -8.33 -6.86 -5.96
CA LEU A 205 -7.20 -6.12 -5.40
C LEU A 205 -5.98 -7.02 -5.19
N PHE A 206 -6.15 -8.22 -4.66
CA PHE A 206 -5.04 -9.16 -4.45
C PHE A 206 -4.40 -9.58 -5.77
N ASP A 207 -5.20 -9.85 -6.80
CA ASP A 207 -4.69 -10.20 -8.13
C ASP A 207 -3.92 -9.03 -8.75
N VAL A 208 -4.37 -7.79 -8.51
CA VAL A 208 -3.67 -6.57 -8.93
C VAL A 208 -2.36 -6.42 -8.17
N LEU A 209 -2.34 -6.55 -6.85
CA LEU A 209 -1.10 -6.46 -6.06
C LEU A 209 -0.09 -7.54 -6.44
N MET A 210 -0.56 -8.74 -6.75
CA MET A 210 0.31 -9.88 -7.06
C MET A 210 0.63 -10.02 -8.55
N ALA A 211 0.01 -9.24 -9.45
CA ALA A 211 0.05 -9.48 -10.90
C ALA A 211 -0.25 -10.95 -11.27
N GLN A 212 -1.22 -11.57 -10.57
CA GLN A 212 -1.56 -13.00 -10.66
C GLN A 212 -0.39 -13.97 -10.39
N SER A 213 0.72 -13.50 -9.80
CA SER A 213 1.80 -14.36 -9.34
C SER A 213 1.46 -14.97 -7.97
N GLN A 214 1.88 -16.21 -7.74
CA GLN A 214 1.78 -16.89 -6.44
C GLN A 214 0.39 -16.81 -5.78
N PRO A 215 -0.63 -17.52 -6.30
CA PRO A 215 -2.02 -17.43 -5.82
C PRO A 215 -2.21 -17.79 -4.34
N GLN A 216 -1.25 -18.47 -3.74
CA GLN A 216 -1.23 -18.87 -2.34
C GLN A 216 -0.75 -17.77 -1.39
N PHE A 217 -0.18 -16.68 -1.90
CA PHE A 217 0.32 -15.55 -1.11
C PHE A 217 -0.36 -14.24 -1.51
N VAL A 218 -0.23 -13.23 -0.64
CA VAL A 218 -0.66 -11.86 -0.91
C VAL A 218 0.17 -10.88 -0.11
N LEU A 219 0.43 -9.71 -0.70
CA LEU A 219 1.06 -8.60 0.00
C LEU A 219 0.05 -7.95 0.96
N VAL A 220 0.44 -7.81 2.22
CA VAL A 220 -0.27 -7.04 3.23
C VAL A 220 0.53 -5.81 3.59
N TYR A 221 -0.16 -4.79 4.08
CA TYR A 221 0.39 -3.47 4.31
C TYR A 221 -0.03 -2.91 5.67
N ARG A 222 0.82 -2.03 6.20
CA ARG A 222 0.50 -1.11 7.29
C ARG A 222 1.24 0.20 7.05
N SER A 223 0.50 1.29 6.93
CA SER A 223 1.06 2.62 6.77
C SER A 223 0.87 3.43 8.05
N GLU A 224 1.93 4.07 8.53
CA GLU A 224 1.88 4.94 9.70
C GLU A 224 2.78 6.15 9.51
N VAL A 225 2.55 7.18 10.30
CA VAL A 225 3.50 8.30 10.39
C VAL A 225 4.26 8.10 11.69
N TRP A 226 5.57 7.96 11.56
CA TRP A 226 6.47 7.74 12.69
C TRP A 226 6.53 9.01 13.56
N ASP A 227 6.25 8.87 14.86
CA ASP A 227 6.19 9.99 15.82
C ASP A 227 7.52 10.25 16.55
N GLY A 228 8.51 9.36 16.38
CA GLY A 228 9.86 9.54 16.91
C GLY A 228 10.73 10.41 16.01
N ALA A 229 11.85 10.88 16.55
CA ALA A 229 12.88 11.47 15.70
C ALA A 229 13.45 10.37 14.79
N MET A 230 13.19 10.48 13.48
CA MET A 230 14.04 9.77 12.52
C MET A 230 15.49 10.24 12.71
N PRO A 231 16.50 9.51 12.19
CA PRO A 231 17.91 9.89 12.40
C PRO A 231 18.26 11.33 11.99
N ASP A 232 17.45 11.94 11.12
CA ASP A 232 17.56 13.33 10.64
C ASP A 232 16.68 14.34 11.42
N GLY A 233 15.96 13.90 12.45
CA GLY A 233 15.09 14.73 13.29
C GLY A 233 13.69 15.00 12.74
N ASN A 234 13.34 14.48 11.56
CA ASN A 234 12.04 14.71 10.93
C ASN A 234 11.07 13.54 11.18
N PHE A 235 9.76 13.81 11.13
CA PHE A 235 8.74 12.75 10.99
C PHE A 235 8.54 12.47 9.49
N ARG A 236 8.13 11.25 9.14
CA ARG A 236 7.75 10.86 7.77
C ARG A 236 6.78 9.69 7.78
N GLY A 237 6.07 9.51 6.67
CA GLY A 237 5.32 8.30 6.44
C GLY A 237 6.26 7.09 6.33
N VAL A 238 5.90 6.03 7.03
CA VAL A 238 6.53 4.71 6.97
C VAL A 238 5.49 3.75 6.40
N VAL A 239 5.89 2.98 5.39
CA VAL A 239 5.05 1.92 4.85
C VAL A 239 5.69 0.59 5.20
N ARG A 240 4.92 -0.29 5.83
CA ARG A 240 5.32 -1.67 6.08
C ARG A 240 4.62 -2.59 5.12
N ARG A 241 5.34 -3.59 4.63
CA ARG A 241 4.79 -4.66 3.77
C ARG A 241 5.26 -6.02 4.20
N ALA A 242 4.41 -7.02 4.08
CA ALA A 242 4.81 -8.42 4.22
C ALA A 242 4.11 -9.28 3.16
N LEU A 243 4.77 -10.34 2.69
CA LEU A 243 4.15 -11.35 1.84
C LEU A 243 3.67 -12.50 2.71
N LEU A 244 2.34 -12.67 2.82
CA LEU A 244 1.74 -13.64 3.74
C LEU A 244 0.88 -14.67 3.01
N PRO A 245 0.77 -15.91 3.54
CA PRO A 245 -0.06 -16.93 2.94
C PRO A 245 -1.55 -16.61 3.08
N ARG A 246 -2.36 -17.11 2.13
CA ARG A 246 -3.81 -17.06 2.18
C ARG A 246 -4.38 -18.27 2.94
N ASP A 247 -5.50 -18.07 3.62
CA ASP A 247 -6.31 -19.12 4.22
C ASP A 247 -7.17 -19.85 3.17
N ALA A 248 -7.96 -20.84 3.62
CA ALA A 248 -8.82 -21.63 2.74
C ALA A 248 -9.94 -20.79 2.08
N GLN A 249 -10.27 -19.62 2.63
CA GLN A 249 -11.21 -18.69 2.01
C GLN A 249 -10.51 -17.79 0.99
N GLY A 250 -9.18 -17.70 0.99
CA GLY A 250 -8.41 -16.84 0.10
C GLY A 250 -8.07 -15.47 0.70
N LEU A 251 -8.23 -15.30 2.02
CA LEU A 251 -7.83 -14.10 2.76
C LEU A 251 -6.46 -14.29 3.42
N PRO A 252 -5.64 -13.25 3.62
CA PRO A 252 -4.34 -13.41 4.29
C PRO A 252 -4.49 -13.91 5.74
N ILE A 253 -3.54 -14.75 6.15
CA ILE A 253 -3.33 -15.12 7.55
C ILE A 253 -2.34 -14.11 8.13
N ILE A 254 -2.86 -13.08 8.79
CA ILE A 254 -2.05 -12.01 9.38
C ILE A 254 -1.75 -12.35 10.84
N PRO A 255 -0.50 -12.71 11.20
CA PRO A 255 -0.12 -12.92 12.60
C PRO A 255 -0.10 -11.60 13.37
N SER A 256 -0.01 -11.66 14.70
CA SER A 256 0.10 -10.46 15.55
C SER A 256 1.36 -9.65 15.25
N GLU A 257 2.45 -10.33 14.91
CA GLU A 257 3.74 -9.74 14.54
C GLU A 257 4.20 -10.33 13.20
N PRO A 258 3.71 -9.79 12.07
CA PRO A 258 4.25 -10.14 10.75
C PRO A 258 5.72 -9.73 10.63
N ASP A 259 6.47 -10.50 9.84
CA ASP A 259 7.83 -10.13 9.45
C ASP A 259 7.75 -9.00 8.41
N TRP A 260 7.78 -7.76 8.90
CA TRP A 260 7.58 -6.57 8.09
C TRP A 260 8.88 -6.14 7.41
N GLU A 261 8.78 -5.84 6.12
CA GLU A 261 9.71 -4.95 5.42
C GLU A 261 9.28 -3.51 5.67
N ASP A 262 10.17 -2.69 6.25
CA ASP A 262 9.96 -1.26 6.49
C ASP A 262 10.48 -0.43 5.31
N PHE A 263 9.70 0.54 4.85
CA PHE A 263 10.02 1.49 3.79
C PHE A 263 9.87 2.93 4.26
#